data_AF-A0A7H4PSP3-F1
#
_entry.id   AF-A0A7H4PSP3-F1
#
_cell.length_a   1.000
_cell.length_b   1.000
_cell.length_c   1.000
_cell.angle_alpha   90.00
_cell.angle_beta   90.00
_cell.angle_gamma   90.00
#
_symmetry.space_group_name_H-M   'P 1'
#
loop_
_entity.id
_entity.type
_entity.pdbx_description
1 polymer ?
#
loop_
_entity_poly.entity_id
_entity_poly.type
_entity_poly.pdbx_seq_one_letter_code
_entity_poly.pdbx_strand_id
1 'polypeptide(L)'
;MSLGNATALPIVLSGTELARLIGVIYRDTGNEDRLPDESRAVIVPDQDYYETPLSWFEYPCALPGRDHVDLMLLGREQIVDFNTYLSCLSALHKRRKKYARILSAQPVPTMVQVSPRALMEFGGMQPDALASWLTWRKWFYDLDNRSAQETGYLFEPILAAALGGEPKGARAKAVTRAGDASKGRQVDCWKLLPNGEKLAYEFKLRVTIAASGQGRFGEELDFARDCRASGARPILLVLDPTPNPRLTELQAAFRAEGGDAYVGDAAWEHLMSEAGPTMATFIDRYVSTPIHAVSQFNGHLLALTARKVDGGHIQITIGGQERLILREENAALADESDDEDET
;
A
#
# COMPACT_ATOMS: atom_id res chain seq x y z
N MET A 1 -6.71 -5.00 18.63
CA MET A 1 -6.82 -5.39 17.21
C MET A 1 -5.57 -6.16 16.88
N SER A 2 -5.49 -7.35 17.49
CA SER A 2 -4.43 -8.31 17.18
C SER A 2 -4.90 -9.16 15.98
N LEU A 3 -3.92 -9.72 15.29
CA LEU A 3 -3.88 -9.96 13.87
C LEU A 3 -4.23 -11.41 13.55
N GLY A 4 -5.29 -11.61 12.77
CA GLY A 4 -5.52 -12.92 12.15
C GLY A 4 -4.39 -13.31 11.18
N ASN A 5 -4.26 -14.62 10.93
CA ASN A 5 -3.28 -15.34 10.10
C ASN A 5 -3.07 -14.83 8.64
N ALA A 6 -3.67 -13.72 8.22
CA ALA A 6 -3.48 -13.13 6.88
C ALA A 6 -2.07 -12.56 6.65
N THR A 7 -1.29 -12.30 7.71
CA THR A 7 0.14 -12.01 7.62
C THR A 7 0.97 -13.23 7.15
N ALA A 8 0.45 -14.45 7.30
CA ALA A 8 1.15 -15.71 7.01
C ALA A 8 1.00 -16.23 5.58
N LEU A 9 0.60 -15.41 4.60
CA LEU A 9 0.63 -15.78 3.17
C LEU A 9 1.91 -15.27 2.51
N PRO A 10 3.05 -15.99 2.58
CA PRO A 10 4.26 -15.57 1.89
C PRO A 10 4.04 -15.57 0.38
N ILE A 11 4.37 -14.45 -0.25
CA ILE A 11 4.48 -14.34 -1.71
C ILE A 11 5.96 -14.37 -2.07
N VAL A 12 6.37 -15.46 -2.71
CA VAL A 12 7.69 -15.58 -3.33
C VAL A 12 7.53 -15.28 -4.81
N LEU A 13 8.42 -14.45 -5.36
CA LEU A 13 8.48 -14.17 -6.78
C LEU A 13 9.42 -15.17 -7.44
N SER A 14 9.01 -15.76 -8.55
CA SER A 14 9.85 -16.58 -9.39
C SER A 14 10.88 -15.75 -10.17
N GLY A 15 11.93 -16.40 -10.69
CA GLY A 15 12.89 -15.75 -11.60
C GLY A 15 12.21 -15.19 -12.86
N THR A 16 11.19 -15.89 -13.36
CA THR A 16 10.34 -15.42 -14.48
C THR A 16 9.64 -14.11 -14.17
N GLU A 17 9.01 -14.02 -13.00
CA GLU A 17 8.34 -12.79 -12.56
C GLU A 17 9.35 -11.66 -12.44
N LEU A 18 10.51 -11.90 -11.82
CA LEU A 18 11.57 -10.91 -11.71
C LEU A 18 12.04 -10.43 -13.08
N ALA A 19 12.28 -11.34 -14.03
CA ALA A 19 12.66 -10.97 -15.39
C ALA A 19 11.62 -10.09 -16.09
N ARG A 20 10.33 -10.41 -15.94
CA ARG A 20 9.22 -9.61 -16.49
C ARG A 20 9.06 -8.26 -15.80
N LEU A 21 9.27 -8.18 -14.48
CA LEU A 21 9.32 -6.90 -13.77
C LEU A 21 10.51 -6.06 -14.24
N ILE A 22 11.65 -6.66 -14.56
CA ILE A 22 12.77 -5.93 -15.17
C ILE A 22 12.36 -5.36 -16.52
N GLY A 23 11.69 -6.15 -17.37
CA GLY A 23 11.15 -5.66 -18.65
C GLY A 23 10.20 -4.46 -18.50
N VAL A 24 9.37 -4.44 -17.46
CA VAL A 24 8.54 -3.26 -17.10
C VAL A 24 9.42 -2.04 -16.83
N ILE A 25 10.52 -2.17 -16.08
CA ILE A 25 11.43 -1.04 -15.79
C ILE A 25 12.06 -0.51 -17.08
N TYR A 26 12.48 -1.40 -17.97
CA TYR A 26 13.04 -1.01 -19.26
C TYR A 26 12.03 -0.22 -20.10
N ARG A 27 10.76 -0.65 -20.12
CA ARG A 27 9.66 0.10 -20.75
C ARG A 27 9.42 1.45 -20.11
N ASP A 28 9.29 1.48 -18.79
CA ASP A 28 8.97 2.71 -18.06
C ASP A 28 10.02 3.80 -18.25
N THR A 29 11.29 3.39 -18.40
CA THR A 29 12.44 4.28 -18.55
C THR A 29 12.83 4.54 -20.01
N GLY A 30 12.11 3.98 -21.00
CA GLY A 30 12.40 4.16 -22.43
C GLY A 30 13.74 3.56 -22.86
N ASN A 31 14.18 2.49 -22.20
CA ASN A 31 15.47 1.83 -22.46
C ASN A 31 15.31 0.46 -23.16
N GLU A 32 14.14 0.12 -23.68
CA GLU A 32 13.84 -1.21 -24.24
C GLU A 32 14.84 -1.65 -25.31
N ASP A 33 15.30 -0.72 -26.15
CA ASP A 33 16.28 -0.98 -27.22
C ASP A 33 17.66 -1.40 -26.71
N ARG A 34 17.92 -1.28 -25.41
CA ARG A 34 19.18 -1.70 -24.77
C ARG A 34 19.12 -3.15 -24.28
N LEU A 35 17.94 -3.78 -24.31
CA LEU A 35 17.79 -5.21 -24.09
C LEU A 35 18.12 -5.98 -25.38
N PRO A 36 18.70 -7.20 -25.26
CA PRO A 36 18.78 -8.11 -26.39
C PRO A 36 17.40 -8.41 -26.97
N ASP A 37 17.27 -8.48 -28.29
CA ASP A 37 15.99 -8.67 -28.98
C ASP A 37 15.22 -9.89 -28.49
N GLU A 38 15.91 -11.01 -28.26
CA GLU A 38 15.27 -12.23 -27.74
C GLU A 38 14.71 -12.06 -26.32
N SER A 39 15.36 -11.24 -25.48
CA SER A 39 14.88 -10.96 -24.13
C SER A 39 13.73 -9.97 -24.17
N ARG A 40 13.88 -8.89 -24.94
CA ARG A 40 12.85 -7.85 -25.11
C ARG A 40 11.51 -8.45 -25.53
N ALA A 41 11.51 -9.35 -26.51
CA ALA A 41 10.30 -9.97 -27.05
C ALA A 41 9.50 -10.81 -26.04
N VAL A 42 10.10 -11.23 -24.92
CA VAL A 42 9.46 -12.12 -23.94
C VAL A 42 9.22 -11.49 -22.56
N ILE A 43 10.01 -10.48 -22.18
CA ILE A 43 9.92 -9.86 -20.84
C ILE A 43 9.29 -8.47 -20.83
N VAL A 44 9.23 -7.78 -21.97
CA VAL A 44 8.62 -6.44 -22.03
C VAL A 44 7.13 -6.60 -22.35
N PRO A 45 6.22 -6.09 -21.51
CA PRO A 45 4.79 -6.20 -21.79
C PRO A 45 4.36 -5.22 -22.89
N ASP A 46 3.33 -5.60 -23.65
CA ASP A 46 2.69 -4.72 -24.65
C ASP A 46 1.84 -3.60 -24.02
N GLN A 47 1.42 -3.78 -22.77
CA GLN A 47 0.59 -2.82 -22.02
C GLN A 47 1.29 -2.36 -20.74
N ASP A 48 0.72 -1.34 -20.10
CA ASP A 48 1.24 -0.86 -18.81
C ASP A 48 1.02 -1.91 -17.70
N TYR A 49 1.76 -1.79 -16.60
CA TYR A 49 1.79 -2.76 -15.52
C TYR A 49 0.41 -3.05 -14.87
N TYR A 50 -0.47 -2.05 -14.74
CA TYR A 50 -1.81 -2.26 -14.17
C TYR A 50 -2.78 -2.93 -15.14
N GLU A 51 -2.56 -2.76 -16.44
CA GLU A 51 -3.35 -3.36 -17.52
C GLU A 51 -2.89 -4.79 -17.82
N THR A 52 -1.60 -5.09 -17.58
CA THR A 52 -1.03 -6.42 -17.73
C THR A 52 -1.57 -7.38 -16.66
N PRO A 53 -2.21 -8.50 -17.05
CA PRO A 53 -2.75 -9.48 -16.10
C PRO A 53 -1.65 -10.11 -15.22
N LEU A 54 -1.95 -10.39 -13.95
CA LEU A 54 -1.00 -11.09 -13.05
C LEU A 54 -0.52 -12.43 -13.63
N SER A 55 -1.39 -13.15 -14.33
CA SER A 55 -1.06 -14.43 -14.98
C SER A 55 0.00 -14.30 -16.08
N TRP A 56 0.13 -13.13 -16.71
CA TRP A 56 1.23 -12.89 -17.65
C TRP A 56 2.55 -12.95 -16.90
N PHE A 57 2.70 -12.23 -15.77
CA PHE A 57 3.93 -12.26 -14.97
C PHE A 57 4.34 -13.67 -14.50
N GLU A 58 3.35 -14.53 -14.24
CA GLU A 58 3.54 -15.90 -13.76
C GLU A 58 3.83 -16.90 -14.88
N TYR A 59 3.48 -16.57 -16.13
CA TYR A 59 3.64 -17.48 -17.25
C TYR A 59 5.13 -17.72 -17.55
N PRO A 60 5.62 -18.97 -17.62
CA PRO A 60 7.02 -19.25 -17.90
C PRO A 60 7.50 -18.56 -19.18
N CYS A 61 8.66 -17.90 -19.14
CA CYS A 61 9.34 -17.39 -20.32
C CYS A 61 10.73 -18.04 -20.44
N ALA A 62 11.12 -18.42 -21.65
CA ALA A 62 12.49 -18.87 -21.91
C ALA A 62 13.38 -17.63 -22.09
N LEU A 63 14.47 -17.56 -21.34
CA LEU A 63 15.52 -16.55 -21.50
C LEU A 63 16.73 -17.25 -22.14
N PRO A 64 16.95 -17.12 -23.47
CA PRO A 64 18.04 -17.82 -24.13
C PRO A 64 19.40 -17.29 -23.65
N GLY A 65 20.21 -18.16 -23.05
CA GLY A 65 21.59 -17.82 -22.66
C GLY A 65 21.73 -16.79 -21.55
N ARG A 66 20.64 -16.47 -20.83
CA ARG A 66 20.62 -15.54 -19.69
C ARG A 66 19.63 -16.02 -18.65
N ASP A 67 19.84 -15.63 -17.40
CA ASP A 67 18.79 -15.70 -16.37
C ASP A 67 18.37 -14.29 -15.90
N HIS A 68 17.49 -14.25 -14.91
CA HIS A 68 17.04 -13.00 -14.30
C HIS A 68 18.15 -12.25 -13.56
N VAL A 69 19.19 -12.93 -13.07
CA VAL A 69 20.34 -12.30 -12.41
C VAL A 69 21.17 -11.54 -13.44
N ASP A 70 21.40 -12.12 -14.62
CA ASP A 70 22.07 -11.42 -15.72
C ASP A 70 21.33 -10.14 -16.14
N LEU A 71 20.00 -10.21 -16.21
CA LEU A 71 19.15 -9.05 -16.51
C LEU A 71 19.20 -7.99 -15.40
N MET A 72 19.30 -8.40 -14.13
CA MET A 72 19.48 -7.48 -13.01
C MET A 72 20.81 -6.75 -13.10
N LEU A 73 21.91 -7.46 -13.38
CA LEU A 73 23.23 -6.84 -13.55
C LEU A 73 23.23 -5.84 -14.71
N LEU A 74 22.62 -6.21 -15.84
CA LEU A 74 22.47 -5.32 -16.98
C LEU A 74 21.68 -4.06 -16.61
N GLY A 75 20.53 -4.21 -15.95
CA GLY A 75 19.70 -3.07 -15.52
C GLY A 75 20.44 -2.12 -14.59
N ARG A 76 21.26 -2.65 -13.65
CA ARG A 76 22.08 -1.83 -12.74
C ARG A 76 23.12 -0.98 -13.45
N GLU A 77 23.67 -1.46 -14.57
CA GLU A 77 24.64 -0.71 -15.37
C GLU A 77 23.96 0.33 -16.24
N GLN A 78 22.72 0.07 -16.67
CA GLN A 78 22.06 0.85 -17.70
C GLN A 78 21.10 1.92 -17.17
N ILE A 79 20.49 1.71 -16.01
CA ILE A 79 19.39 2.52 -15.48
C ILE A 79 19.75 3.04 -14.08
N VAL A 80 19.72 4.36 -13.91
CA VAL A 80 19.91 5.01 -12.60
C VAL A 80 18.77 4.59 -11.65
N ASP A 81 19.09 4.30 -10.40
CA ASP A 81 18.16 3.81 -9.37
C ASP A 81 17.44 2.49 -9.68
N PHE A 82 17.95 1.70 -10.65
CA PHE A 82 17.37 0.42 -11.05
C PHE A 82 17.05 -0.51 -9.86
N ASN A 83 17.96 -0.63 -8.89
CA ASN A 83 17.76 -1.48 -7.72
C ASN A 83 16.58 -1.00 -6.86
N THR A 84 16.48 0.31 -6.64
CA THR A 84 15.40 0.94 -5.87
C THR A 84 14.07 0.74 -6.60
N TYR A 85 14.05 0.98 -7.91
CA TYR A 85 12.88 0.78 -8.76
C TYR A 85 12.42 -0.68 -8.73
N LEU A 86 13.32 -1.63 -8.95
CA LEU A 86 13.03 -3.06 -8.93
C LEU A 86 12.52 -3.52 -7.56
N SER A 87 13.11 -3.01 -6.48
CA SER A 87 12.66 -3.30 -5.11
C SER A 87 11.24 -2.81 -4.87
N CYS A 88 10.94 -1.55 -5.22
CA CYS A 88 9.61 -0.96 -5.07
C CYS A 88 8.56 -1.67 -5.95
N LEU A 89 8.89 -1.94 -7.22
CA LEU A 89 8.01 -2.64 -8.15
C LEU A 89 7.74 -4.07 -7.70
N SER A 90 8.76 -4.77 -7.19
CA SER A 90 8.61 -6.11 -6.62
C SER A 90 7.74 -6.10 -5.36
N ALA A 91 7.87 -5.09 -4.50
CA ALA A 91 7.01 -4.93 -3.33
C ALA A 91 5.55 -4.72 -3.74
N LEU A 92 5.29 -3.81 -4.69
CA LEU A 92 3.97 -3.60 -5.28
C LEU A 92 3.39 -4.89 -5.86
N HIS A 93 4.17 -5.60 -6.66
CA HIS A 93 3.73 -6.85 -7.28
C HIS A 93 3.39 -7.94 -6.27
N LYS A 94 4.22 -8.12 -5.23
CA LYS A 94 3.93 -9.05 -4.13
C LYS A 94 2.61 -8.70 -3.44
N ARG A 95 2.33 -7.42 -3.17
CA ARG A 95 1.10 -6.99 -2.51
C ARG A 95 -0.13 -7.19 -3.40
N ARG A 96 -0.03 -6.90 -4.71
CA ARG A 96 -1.10 -7.21 -5.67
C ARG A 96 -1.42 -8.71 -5.72
N LYS A 97 -0.39 -9.57 -5.76
CA LYS A 97 -0.56 -11.03 -5.71
C LYS A 97 -1.19 -11.49 -4.39
N LYS A 98 -0.73 -10.93 -3.26
CA LYS A 98 -1.30 -11.24 -1.95
C LYS A 98 -2.77 -10.86 -1.87
N TYR A 99 -3.13 -9.68 -2.37
CA TYR A 99 -4.53 -9.25 -2.39
C TYR A 99 -5.40 -10.10 -3.30
N ALA A 100 -4.88 -10.55 -4.45
CA ALA A 100 -5.57 -11.52 -5.30
C ALA A 100 -5.88 -12.83 -4.54
N ARG A 101 -4.93 -13.35 -3.74
CA ARG A 101 -5.16 -14.51 -2.86
C ARG A 101 -6.15 -14.23 -1.73
N ILE A 102 -6.13 -13.02 -1.16
CA ILE A 102 -7.13 -12.61 -0.15
C ILE A 102 -8.54 -12.65 -0.75
N LEU A 103 -8.72 -12.11 -1.96
CA LEU A 103 -10.01 -12.12 -2.64
C LEU A 103 -10.52 -13.55 -2.89
N SER A 104 -9.65 -14.46 -3.32
CA SER A 104 -10.03 -15.85 -3.57
C SER A 104 -10.33 -16.63 -2.29
N ALA A 105 -9.63 -16.33 -1.19
CA ALA A 105 -9.66 -17.16 0.00
C ALA A 105 -10.48 -16.63 1.19
N GLN A 106 -10.82 -15.33 1.23
CA GLN A 106 -11.51 -14.67 2.37
C GLN A 106 -12.83 -15.36 2.72
N PRO A 107 -12.98 -16.04 3.86
CA PRO A 107 -14.18 -16.82 4.18
C PRO A 107 -15.45 -15.99 4.24
N VAL A 108 -16.59 -16.60 3.89
CA VAL A 108 -17.91 -16.00 4.13
C VAL A 108 -18.21 -16.05 5.63
N PRO A 109 -18.59 -14.93 6.27
CA PRO A 109 -18.78 -14.89 7.72
C PRO A 109 -19.99 -15.74 8.17
N THR A 110 -19.86 -16.34 9.34
CA THR A 110 -20.93 -17.12 9.98
C THR A 110 -21.93 -16.23 10.71
N MET A 111 -23.13 -16.75 10.97
CA MET A 111 -24.15 -15.98 11.72
C MET A 111 -23.73 -15.67 13.16
N VAL A 112 -22.86 -16.46 13.77
CA VAL A 112 -22.31 -16.16 15.10
C VAL A 112 -21.53 -14.84 15.09
N GLN A 113 -20.81 -14.55 14.01
CA GLN A 113 -19.98 -13.34 13.88
C GLN A 113 -20.81 -12.06 13.63
N VAL A 114 -22.03 -12.17 13.10
CA VAL A 114 -22.80 -10.99 12.65
C VAL A 114 -24.16 -10.82 13.30
N SER A 115 -24.78 -11.88 13.84
CA SER A 115 -26.15 -11.84 14.37
C SER A 115 -26.40 -10.82 15.49
N PRO A 116 -25.46 -10.51 16.42
CA PRO A 116 -25.72 -9.48 17.44
C PRO A 116 -26.00 -8.09 16.83
N ARG A 117 -25.48 -7.82 15.62
CA ARG A 117 -25.69 -6.55 14.91
C ARG A 117 -27.13 -6.39 14.40
N ALA A 118 -27.89 -7.48 14.34
CA ALA A 118 -29.30 -7.44 13.93
C ALA A 118 -30.13 -6.54 14.84
N LEU A 119 -29.76 -6.36 16.12
CA LEU A 119 -30.48 -5.50 17.07
C LEU A 119 -30.69 -4.05 16.55
N MET A 120 -29.80 -3.57 15.69
CA MET A 120 -29.86 -2.21 15.16
C MET A 120 -30.85 -2.06 13.99
N GLU A 121 -31.19 -3.15 13.31
CA GLU A 121 -31.92 -3.14 12.03
C GLU A 121 -33.15 -4.07 12.07
N PHE A 122 -33.36 -4.80 13.17
CA PHE A 122 -34.44 -5.77 13.31
C PHE A 122 -35.82 -5.10 13.20
N GLY A 123 -36.72 -5.70 12.42
CA GLY A 123 -38.04 -5.15 12.11
C GLY A 123 -38.06 -4.24 10.88
N GLY A 124 -36.91 -3.82 10.34
CA GLY A 124 -36.82 -3.07 9.08
C GLY A 124 -36.89 -3.94 7.82
N MET A 125 -36.65 -5.25 7.95
CA MET A 125 -36.70 -6.22 6.86
C MET A 125 -36.98 -7.64 7.39
N GLN A 126 -37.33 -8.57 6.50
CA GLN A 126 -37.55 -9.97 6.87
C GLN A 126 -36.26 -10.60 7.44
N PRO A 127 -36.33 -11.49 8.45
CA PRO A 127 -35.16 -12.04 9.14
C PRO A 127 -34.10 -12.65 8.22
N ASP A 128 -34.50 -13.45 7.23
CA ASP A 128 -33.56 -14.08 6.28
C ASP A 128 -32.86 -13.05 5.39
N ALA A 129 -33.58 -12.01 4.99
CA ALA A 129 -33.02 -10.92 4.21
C ALA A 129 -32.02 -10.10 5.06
N LEU A 130 -32.33 -9.87 6.35
CA LEU A 130 -31.41 -9.21 7.28
C LEU A 130 -30.15 -10.03 7.49
N ALA A 131 -30.29 -11.34 7.73
CA ALA A 131 -29.15 -12.25 7.88
C ALA A 131 -28.24 -12.21 6.64
N SER A 132 -28.82 -12.32 5.44
CA SER A 132 -28.07 -12.23 4.18
C SER A 132 -27.35 -10.89 4.02
N TRP A 133 -28.03 -9.78 4.31
CA TRP A 133 -27.43 -8.44 4.27
C TRP A 133 -26.25 -8.29 5.24
N LEU A 134 -26.39 -8.78 6.47
CA LEU A 134 -25.33 -8.74 7.48
C LEU A 134 -24.10 -9.55 7.05
N THR A 135 -24.29 -10.72 6.43
CA THR A 135 -23.22 -11.54 5.87
C THR A 135 -22.46 -10.81 4.76
N TRP A 136 -23.17 -10.25 3.78
CA TRP A 136 -22.54 -9.46 2.71
C TRP A 136 -21.76 -8.27 3.25
N ARG A 137 -22.36 -7.53 4.19
CA ARG A 137 -21.73 -6.36 4.81
C ARG A 137 -20.44 -6.71 5.53
N LYS A 138 -20.41 -7.78 6.33
CA LYS A 138 -19.17 -8.21 7.01
C LYS A 138 -18.13 -8.71 5.99
N TRP A 139 -18.55 -9.44 4.95
CA TRP A 139 -17.60 -9.90 3.93
C TRP A 139 -16.94 -8.73 3.17
N PHE A 140 -17.73 -7.72 2.75
CA PHE A 140 -17.16 -6.51 2.15
C PHE A 140 -16.24 -5.75 3.10
N TYR A 141 -16.64 -5.63 4.37
CA TYR A 141 -15.82 -5.01 5.40
C TYR A 141 -14.46 -5.72 5.56
N ASP A 142 -14.45 -7.05 5.56
CA ASP A 142 -13.20 -7.82 5.70
C ASP A 142 -12.26 -7.64 4.52
N LEU A 143 -12.81 -7.60 3.30
CA LEU A 143 -12.04 -7.32 2.09
C LEU A 143 -11.46 -5.90 2.09
N ASP A 144 -12.25 -4.91 2.49
CA ASP A 144 -11.81 -3.52 2.59
C ASP A 144 -10.72 -3.36 3.65
N ASN A 145 -10.95 -3.90 4.85
CA ASN A 145 -9.98 -3.85 5.96
C ASN A 145 -8.63 -4.47 5.56
N ARG A 146 -8.65 -5.60 4.85
CA ARG A 146 -7.41 -6.24 4.35
C ARG A 146 -6.76 -5.44 3.22
N SER A 147 -7.55 -4.85 2.33
CA SER A 147 -7.02 -3.95 1.30
C SER A 147 -6.31 -2.75 1.92
N ALA A 148 -6.93 -2.12 2.92
CA ALA A 148 -6.36 -1.00 3.66
C ALA A 148 -5.04 -1.40 4.35
N GLN A 149 -5.01 -2.58 4.99
CA GLN A 149 -3.80 -3.10 5.63
C GLN A 149 -2.65 -3.33 4.62
N GLU A 150 -2.92 -4.00 3.51
CA GLU A 150 -1.89 -4.24 2.48
C GLU A 150 -1.41 -2.95 1.83
N THR A 151 -2.29 -1.95 1.71
CA THR A 151 -1.94 -0.60 1.23
C THR A 151 -1.00 0.10 2.20
N GLY A 152 -1.25 0.04 3.52
CA GLY A 152 -0.35 0.60 4.53
C GLY A 152 1.06 0.01 4.44
N TYR A 153 1.19 -1.32 4.34
CA TYR A 153 2.48 -2.00 4.22
C TYR A 153 3.20 -1.79 2.88
N LEU A 154 2.51 -1.24 1.89
CA LEU A 154 3.05 -0.96 0.57
C LEU A 154 3.55 0.48 0.47
N PHE A 155 2.76 1.40 1.01
CA PHE A 155 2.89 2.82 0.76
C PHE A 155 4.14 3.42 1.41
N GLU A 156 4.31 3.25 2.72
CA GLU A 156 5.42 3.86 3.47
C GLU A 156 6.80 3.42 2.96
N PRO A 157 7.07 2.11 2.73
CA PRO A 157 8.39 1.68 2.25
C PRO A 157 8.73 2.18 0.84
N ILE A 158 7.72 2.30 -0.04
CA ILE A 158 7.91 2.84 -1.38
C ILE A 158 8.32 4.30 -1.33
N LEU A 159 7.60 5.12 -0.55
CA LEU A 159 7.90 6.54 -0.43
C LEU A 159 9.25 6.77 0.24
N ALA A 160 9.56 6.04 1.32
CA ALA A 160 10.85 6.13 1.99
C ALA A 160 12.00 5.82 1.03
N ALA A 161 11.90 4.72 0.28
CA ALA A 161 12.92 4.30 -0.68
C ALA A 161 13.06 5.32 -1.82
N ALA A 162 11.95 5.85 -2.33
CA ALA A 162 11.97 6.85 -3.39
C ALA A 162 12.65 8.15 -2.93
N LEU A 163 12.45 8.57 -1.67
CA LEU A 163 13.14 9.72 -1.09
C LEU A 163 14.64 9.47 -0.81
N GLY A 164 15.15 8.26 -1.01
CA GLY A 164 16.50 7.85 -0.62
C GLY A 164 16.69 7.73 0.90
N GLY A 165 15.58 7.59 1.64
CA GLY A 165 15.58 7.33 3.08
C GLY A 165 15.22 5.88 3.40
N GLU A 166 15.02 5.61 4.68
CA GLU A 166 14.62 4.29 5.17
C GLU A 166 13.65 4.40 6.36
N PRO A 167 12.69 3.48 6.50
CA PRO A 167 11.85 3.42 7.69
C PRO A 167 12.69 3.06 8.92
N LYS A 168 12.46 3.74 10.04
CA LYS A 168 13.11 3.44 11.33
C LYS A 168 12.08 3.08 12.37
N GLY A 169 12.14 1.84 12.86
CA GLY A 169 11.31 1.41 13.99
C GLY A 169 11.80 2.01 15.33
N ALA A 170 10.91 2.05 16.33
CA ALA A 170 11.21 2.59 17.66
C ALA A 170 12.48 2.02 18.31
N ARG A 171 12.80 0.73 18.07
CA ARG A 171 14.02 0.09 18.62
C ARG A 171 15.31 0.70 18.08
N ALA A 172 15.30 1.28 16.88
CA ALA A 172 16.47 1.94 16.29
C ALA A 172 16.83 3.25 17.01
N LYS A 173 15.88 3.84 17.77
CA LYS A 173 16.05 5.09 18.51
C LYS A 173 16.62 6.24 17.67
N ALA A 174 16.29 6.29 16.38
CA ALA A 174 16.63 7.40 15.50
C ALA A 174 15.97 8.71 15.99
N VAL A 175 14.74 8.59 16.50
CA VAL A 175 14.01 9.61 17.25
C VAL A 175 13.59 8.98 18.59
N THR A 176 13.65 9.75 19.67
CA THR A 176 13.17 9.35 21.01
C THR A 176 12.06 10.27 21.51
N ARG A 177 11.20 9.74 22.39
CA ARG A 177 10.11 10.52 22.98
C ARG A 177 10.69 11.62 23.87
N ALA A 178 10.30 12.87 23.69
CA ALA A 178 10.86 14.01 24.41
C ALA A 178 10.66 13.90 25.95
N GLY A 179 9.57 13.26 26.39
CA GLY A 179 9.29 13.01 27.80
C GLY A 179 9.98 11.78 28.39
N ASP A 180 10.55 10.91 27.55
CA ASP A 180 11.22 9.68 27.97
C ASP A 180 12.21 9.21 26.90
N ALA A 181 13.46 9.66 26.99
CA ALA A 181 14.52 9.33 26.04
C ALA A 181 14.87 7.83 26.00
N SER A 182 14.38 7.01 26.95
CA SER A 182 14.56 5.57 26.91
C SER A 182 13.69 4.91 25.83
N LYS A 183 12.59 5.57 25.43
CA LYS A 183 11.62 5.08 24.45
C LYS A 183 11.85 5.72 23.09
N GLY A 184 12.10 4.90 22.08
CA GLY A 184 12.20 5.36 20.71
C GLY A 184 10.83 5.58 20.05
N ARG A 185 10.86 6.26 18.91
CA ARG A 185 9.71 6.58 18.07
C ARG A 185 9.88 5.93 16.70
N GLN A 186 8.80 5.43 16.12
CA GLN A 186 8.79 5.01 14.72
C GLN A 186 8.82 6.26 13.83
N VAL A 187 9.60 6.20 12.75
CA VAL A 187 9.72 7.24 11.73
C VAL A 187 9.50 6.57 10.38
N ASP A 188 8.54 7.06 9.60
CA ASP A 188 8.16 6.44 8.33
C ASP A 188 9.29 6.54 7.31
N CYS A 189 10.01 7.66 7.30
CA CYS A 189 11.24 7.80 6.53
C CYS A 189 12.28 8.66 7.26
N TRP A 190 13.43 8.07 7.52
CA TRP A 190 14.63 8.75 8.01
C TRP A 190 15.60 8.99 6.85
N LYS A 191 15.98 10.25 6.62
CA LYS A 191 16.91 10.63 5.55
C LYS A 191 18.04 11.48 6.13
N LEU A 192 19.29 11.08 5.85
CA LEU A 192 20.48 11.86 6.17
C LEU A 192 20.96 12.57 4.91
N LEU A 193 20.95 13.90 4.92
CA LEU A 193 21.44 14.70 3.81
C LEU A 193 22.98 14.76 3.80
N PRO A 194 23.63 15.03 2.65
CA PRO A 194 25.08 15.12 2.55
C PRO A 194 25.73 16.18 3.46
N ASN A 195 24.97 17.21 3.83
CA ASN A 195 25.40 18.27 4.77
C ASN A 195 25.32 17.85 6.26
N GLY A 196 24.89 16.60 6.55
CA GLY A 196 24.72 16.06 7.89
C GLY A 196 23.36 16.35 8.53
N GLU A 197 22.46 17.06 7.84
CA GLU A 197 21.10 17.32 8.31
C GLU A 197 20.27 16.04 8.30
N LYS A 198 19.49 15.83 9.37
CA LYS A 198 18.61 14.69 9.55
C LYS A 198 17.17 15.11 9.29
N LEU A 199 16.50 14.42 8.39
CA LEU A 199 15.08 14.62 8.12
C LEU A 199 14.30 13.40 8.64
N ALA A 200 13.20 13.68 9.33
CA ALA A 200 12.28 12.67 9.84
C ALA A 200 10.89 12.93 9.25
N TYR A 201 10.48 12.07 8.34
CA TYR A 201 9.20 12.17 7.65
C TYR A 201 8.12 11.37 8.39
N GLU A 202 6.93 11.97 8.46
CA GLU A 202 5.65 11.31 8.78
C GLU A 202 4.78 11.38 7.53
N PHE A 203 4.35 10.22 7.04
CA PHE A 203 3.51 10.09 5.86
C PHE A 203 2.05 9.88 6.25
N LYS A 204 1.13 10.57 5.57
CA LYS A 204 -0.31 10.33 5.69
C LYS A 204 -0.93 10.27 4.30
N LEU A 205 -1.69 9.20 4.03
CA LEU A 205 -2.59 9.18 2.87
C LEU A 205 -3.69 10.22 3.05
N ARG A 206 -4.37 10.25 4.22
CA ARG A 206 -5.40 11.21 4.59
C ARG A 206 -5.43 11.39 6.10
N VAL A 207 -5.74 12.60 6.57
CA VAL A 207 -6.03 12.87 7.98
C VAL A 207 -7.53 12.73 8.24
N THR A 208 -7.96 11.61 8.82
CA THR A 208 -9.36 11.34 9.17
C THR A 208 -9.60 11.43 10.66
N ILE A 209 -10.84 11.76 11.06
CA ILE A 209 -11.25 11.84 12.47
C ILE A 209 -11.27 10.44 13.13
N ALA A 210 -11.61 9.40 12.38
CA ALA A 210 -11.81 8.04 12.88
C ALA A 210 -10.50 7.30 13.24
N ALA A 211 -9.45 7.45 12.42
CA ALA A 211 -8.15 6.81 12.72
C ALA A 211 -7.38 7.55 13.83
N SER A 212 -7.64 8.85 14.00
CA SER A 212 -7.00 9.74 14.97
C SER A 212 -7.87 9.99 16.21
N GLY A 213 -8.42 8.94 16.84
CA GLY A 213 -9.11 9.10 18.14
C GLY A 213 -8.29 9.93 19.15
N GLN A 214 -8.93 10.56 20.14
CA GLN A 214 -8.30 11.57 21.01
C GLN A 214 -6.91 11.19 21.56
N GLY A 215 -6.65 9.91 21.88
CA GLY A 215 -5.34 9.46 22.35
C GLY A 215 -4.25 9.36 21.26
N ARG A 216 -4.61 8.99 20.02
CA ARG A 216 -3.66 8.86 18.91
C ARG A 216 -3.25 10.19 18.32
N PHE A 217 -4.17 11.17 18.33
CA PHE A 217 -3.88 12.49 17.80
C PHE A 217 -2.84 13.25 18.62
N GLY A 218 -2.85 13.09 19.95
CA GLY A 218 -1.78 13.61 20.82
C GLY A 218 -0.41 13.04 20.46
N GLU A 219 -0.33 11.74 20.17
CA GLU A 219 0.91 11.13 19.70
C GLU A 219 1.38 11.70 18.35
N GLU A 220 0.47 11.98 17.41
CA GLU A 220 0.82 12.59 16.12
C GLU A 220 1.38 14.01 16.28
N LEU A 221 0.81 14.82 17.18
CA LEU A 221 1.33 16.16 17.49
C LEU A 221 2.72 16.10 18.15
N ASP A 222 2.90 15.14 19.06
CA ASP A 222 4.16 14.97 19.80
C ASP A 222 5.33 14.55 18.90
N PHE A 223 5.07 13.92 17.74
CA PHE A 223 6.10 13.48 16.81
C PHE A 223 7.04 14.61 16.37
N ALA A 224 6.50 15.79 16.04
CA ALA A 224 7.31 16.92 15.59
C ALA A 224 8.29 17.38 16.70
N ARG A 225 7.81 17.43 17.94
CA ARG A 225 8.59 17.79 19.10
C ARG A 225 9.67 16.75 19.40
N ASP A 226 9.33 15.46 19.29
CA ASP A 226 10.25 14.34 19.47
C ASP A 226 11.39 14.38 18.43
N CYS A 227 11.07 14.67 17.17
CA CYS A 227 12.06 14.83 16.10
C CYS A 227 13.04 15.97 16.40
N ARG A 228 12.52 17.15 16.75
CA ARG A 228 13.35 18.31 17.08
C ARG A 228 14.26 18.02 18.27
N ALA A 229 13.72 17.43 19.34
CA ALA A 229 14.50 17.04 20.52
C ALA A 229 15.62 16.03 20.16
N SER A 230 15.41 15.23 19.13
CA SER A 230 16.38 14.27 18.58
C SER A 230 17.34 14.88 17.55
N GLY A 231 17.26 16.20 17.29
CA GLY A 231 18.09 16.91 16.33
C GLY A 231 17.76 16.60 14.87
N ALA A 232 16.52 16.21 14.57
CA ALA A 232 16.00 16.00 13.23
C ALA A 232 14.95 17.05 12.88
N ARG A 233 14.91 17.47 11.62
CA ARG A 233 13.86 18.34 11.09
C ARG A 233 12.62 17.49 10.76
N PRO A 234 11.46 17.73 11.40
CA PRO A 234 10.26 16.97 11.12
C PRO A 234 9.64 17.41 9.79
N ILE A 235 9.23 16.47 8.95
CA ILE A 235 8.54 16.74 7.68
C ILE A 235 7.22 16.00 7.67
N LEU A 236 6.11 16.73 7.58
CA LEU A 236 4.78 16.14 7.40
C LEU A 236 4.45 16.10 5.91
N LEU A 237 4.03 14.93 5.42
CA LEU A 237 3.61 14.75 4.04
C LEU A 237 2.22 14.13 4.00
N VAL A 238 1.22 14.89 3.56
CA VAL A 238 -0.18 14.45 3.48
C VAL A 238 -0.66 14.49 2.03
N LEU A 239 -0.99 13.34 1.45
CA LEU A 239 -1.37 13.28 0.04
C LEU A 239 -2.78 13.78 -0.24
N ASP A 240 -3.73 13.51 0.67
CA ASP A 240 -5.10 13.98 0.51
C ASP A 240 -5.30 15.36 1.16
N PRO A 241 -5.70 16.38 0.37
CA PRO A 241 -5.86 17.75 0.86
C PRO A 241 -7.23 18.04 1.50
N THR A 242 -8.08 17.03 1.72
CA THR A 242 -9.44 17.21 2.26
C THR A 242 -9.39 18.08 3.52
N PRO A 243 -10.06 19.27 3.52
CA PRO A 243 -10.00 20.17 4.65
C PRO A 243 -10.51 19.53 5.95
N ASN A 244 -9.69 19.61 6.99
CA ASN A 244 -10.00 19.10 8.33
C ASN A 244 -9.27 19.95 9.38
N PRO A 245 -9.93 20.39 10.47
CA PRO A 245 -9.28 21.11 11.57
C PRO A 245 -8.02 20.41 12.11
N ARG A 246 -8.05 19.07 12.23
CA ARG A 246 -6.90 18.29 12.70
C ARG A 246 -5.69 18.36 11.79
N LEU A 247 -5.92 18.41 10.47
CA LEU A 247 -4.84 18.60 9.50
C LEU A 247 -4.22 19.99 9.63
N THR A 248 -5.02 21.00 9.98
CA THR A 248 -4.51 22.36 10.24
C THR A 248 -3.65 22.40 11.50
N GLU A 249 -4.12 21.77 12.58
CA GLU A 249 -3.38 21.66 13.84
C GLU A 249 -2.06 20.89 13.67
N LEU A 250 -2.07 19.78 12.94
CA LEU A 250 -0.88 18.96 12.69
C LEU A 250 0.17 19.71 11.87
N GLN A 251 -0.24 20.42 10.81
CA GLN A 251 0.66 21.28 10.04
C GLN A 251 1.30 22.36 10.92
N ALA A 252 0.52 22.99 11.79
CA ALA A 252 1.02 24.02 12.70
C ALA A 252 2.04 23.45 13.70
N ALA A 253 1.81 22.24 14.22
CA ALA A 253 2.74 21.57 15.13
C ALA A 253 4.10 21.29 14.48
N PHE A 254 4.11 20.77 13.25
CA PHE A 254 5.37 20.52 12.52
C PHE A 254 6.15 21.81 12.26
N ARG A 255 5.47 22.87 11.80
CA ARG A 255 6.11 24.17 11.53
C ARG A 255 6.62 24.85 12.80
N ALA A 256 5.91 24.74 13.93
CA ALA A 256 6.33 25.27 15.22
C ALA A 256 7.66 24.65 15.69
N GLU A 257 7.91 23.40 15.31
CA GLU A 257 9.14 22.67 15.63
C GLU A 257 10.27 22.83 14.59
N GLY A 258 10.14 23.83 13.71
CA GLY A 258 11.14 24.13 12.68
C GLY A 258 11.11 23.17 11.49
N GLY A 259 10.03 22.39 11.37
CA GLY A 259 9.78 21.47 10.27
C GLY A 259 8.96 22.06 9.13
N ASP A 260 8.66 21.22 8.15
CA ASP A 260 7.78 21.54 7.03
C ASP A 260 6.53 20.68 7.04
N ALA A 261 5.49 21.15 6.37
CA ALA A 261 4.29 20.38 6.12
C ALA A 261 3.77 20.62 4.70
N TYR A 262 3.79 19.56 3.90
CA TYR A 262 3.34 19.52 2.51
C TYR A 262 2.03 18.75 2.41
N VAL A 263 1.05 19.31 1.68
CA VAL A 263 -0.31 18.77 1.60
C VAL A 263 -0.80 18.80 0.15
N GLY A 264 -1.45 17.72 -0.30
CA GLY A 264 -2.04 17.65 -1.66
C GLY A 264 -0.98 17.76 -2.74
N ASP A 265 -1.20 18.65 -3.71
CA ASP A 265 -0.28 18.89 -4.82
C ASP A 265 1.14 19.24 -4.34
N ALA A 266 1.28 20.03 -3.28
CA ALA A 266 2.59 20.36 -2.71
C ALA A 266 3.31 19.14 -2.14
N ALA A 267 2.57 18.14 -1.63
CA ALA A 267 3.14 16.88 -1.17
C ALA A 267 3.65 16.04 -2.33
N TRP A 268 2.89 15.98 -3.43
CA TRP A 268 3.30 15.29 -4.65
C TRP A 268 4.51 15.94 -5.30
N GLU A 269 4.51 17.27 -5.44
CA GLU A 269 5.65 18.03 -5.98
C GLU A 269 6.92 17.79 -5.15
N HIS A 270 6.80 17.83 -3.82
CA HIS A 270 7.92 17.54 -2.92
C HIS A 270 8.46 16.12 -3.12
N LEU A 271 7.59 15.09 -3.16
CA LEU A 271 7.99 13.70 -3.42
C LEU A 271 8.73 13.56 -4.76
N MET A 272 8.16 14.13 -5.82
CA MET A 272 8.71 14.03 -7.18
C MET A 272 10.05 14.73 -7.31
N SER A 273 10.20 15.90 -6.68
CA SER A 273 11.47 16.64 -6.65
C SER A 273 12.56 15.87 -5.90
N GLU A 274 12.23 15.30 -4.75
CA GLU A 274 13.19 14.61 -3.88
C GLU A 274 13.60 13.22 -4.40
N ALA A 275 12.74 12.56 -5.19
CA ALA A 275 12.99 11.20 -5.67
C ALA A 275 13.98 11.11 -6.84
N GLY A 276 14.23 12.21 -7.54
CA GLY A 276 14.98 12.19 -8.80
C GLY A 276 14.19 11.57 -9.96
N PRO A 277 14.67 11.68 -11.21
CA PRO A 277 13.86 11.44 -12.40
C PRO A 277 13.37 10.00 -12.56
N THR A 278 14.20 9.00 -12.24
CA THR A 278 13.80 7.59 -12.37
C THR A 278 12.74 7.20 -11.35
N MET A 279 12.93 7.54 -10.07
CA MET A 279 11.94 7.22 -9.04
C MET A 279 10.72 8.15 -9.07
N ALA A 280 10.84 9.37 -9.59
CA ALA A 280 9.68 10.20 -9.92
C ALA A 280 8.78 9.51 -10.96
N THR A 281 9.37 8.89 -11.99
CA THR A 281 8.61 8.07 -12.97
C THR A 281 7.88 6.91 -12.29
N PHE A 282 8.53 6.24 -11.33
CA PHE A 282 7.90 5.19 -10.53
C PHE A 282 6.70 5.74 -9.74
N ILE A 283 6.90 6.82 -8.98
CA ILE A 283 5.86 7.43 -8.13
C ILE A 283 4.67 7.85 -9.00
N ASP A 284 4.93 8.51 -10.11
CA ASP A 284 3.88 8.99 -11.01
C ASP A 284 3.03 7.84 -11.56
N ARG A 285 3.68 6.84 -12.15
CA ARG A 285 3.00 5.70 -12.80
C ARG A 285 2.28 4.79 -11.79
N TYR A 286 2.89 4.54 -10.64
CA TYR A 286 2.47 3.45 -9.75
C TYR A 286 1.84 3.87 -8.44
N VAL A 287 1.92 5.15 -8.09
CA VAL A 287 1.34 5.66 -6.85
C VAL A 287 0.38 6.80 -7.17
N SER A 288 0.87 7.88 -7.76
CA SER A 288 0.09 9.10 -8.01
C SER A 288 -1.04 8.86 -9.02
N THR A 289 -0.73 8.46 -10.24
CA THR A 289 -1.72 8.25 -11.32
C THR A 289 -2.88 7.34 -10.91
N PRO A 290 -2.66 6.12 -10.38
CA PRO A 290 -3.77 5.24 -10.00
C PRO A 290 -4.62 5.83 -8.85
N ILE A 291 -4.02 6.53 -7.88
CA ILE A 291 -4.76 7.19 -6.79
C ILE A 291 -5.62 8.33 -7.34
N HIS A 292 -5.06 9.17 -8.22
CA HIS A 292 -5.79 10.29 -8.82
C HIS A 292 -6.93 9.80 -9.72
N ALA A 293 -6.71 8.77 -10.52
CA ALA A 293 -7.73 8.18 -11.39
C ALA A 293 -8.97 7.72 -10.59
N VAL A 294 -8.79 7.12 -9.42
CA VAL A 294 -9.90 6.72 -8.55
C VAL A 294 -10.49 7.91 -7.78
N SER A 295 -9.66 8.86 -7.34
CA SER A 295 -10.08 10.05 -6.59
C SER A 295 -10.96 11.02 -7.39
N GLN A 296 -10.91 10.94 -8.73
CA GLN A 296 -11.81 11.70 -9.62
C GLN A 296 -13.26 11.23 -9.59
N PHE A 297 -13.56 10.13 -8.90
CA PHE A 297 -14.93 9.64 -8.75
C PHE A 297 -15.82 10.69 -8.06
N ASN A 298 -16.79 11.21 -8.80
CA ASN A 298 -17.65 12.32 -8.39
C ASN A 298 -18.81 11.94 -7.44
N GLY A 299 -18.80 10.73 -6.90
CA GLY A 299 -19.79 10.26 -5.92
C GLY A 299 -21.08 9.69 -6.51
N HIS A 300 -21.25 9.65 -7.84
CA HIS A 300 -22.39 8.96 -8.46
C HIS A 300 -22.20 7.44 -8.40
N LEU A 301 -22.71 6.82 -7.32
CA LEU A 301 -22.63 5.38 -7.11
C LEU A 301 -23.28 4.62 -8.27
N LEU A 302 -22.48 3.76 -8.90
CA LEU A 302 -22.95 2.83 -9.92
C LEU A 302 -23.77 1.72 -9.27
N ALA A 303 -24.73 1.17 -10.03
CA ALA A 303 -25.54 0.04 -9.57
C ALA A 303 -24.63 -1.16 -9.24
N LEU A 304 -24.75 -1.68 -8.01
CA LEU A 304 -24.01 -2.83 -7.51
C LEU A 304 -24.93 -4.06 -7.48
N THR A 305 -24.48 -5.16 -8.06
CA THR A 305 -25.02 -6.50 -7.83
C THR A 305 -23.90 -7.40 -7.35
N ALA A 306 -24.13 -8.15 -6.28
CA ALA A 306 -23.24 -9.20 -5.81
C ALA A 306 -24.03 -10.49 -5.64
N ARG A 307 -23.54 -11.58 -6.22
CA ARG A 307 -24.18 -12.90 -6.11
C ARG A 307 -23.15 -14.00 -5.97
N LYS A 308 -23.50 -15.03 -5.20
CA LYS A 308 -22.78 -16.29 -5.19
C LYS A 308 -23.26 -17.11 -6.39
N VAL A 309 -22.34 -17.63 -7.17
CA VAL A 309 -22.61 -18.48 -8.35
C VAL A 309 -22.09 -19.90 -8.11
N ASP A 310 -22.29 -20.78 -9.09
CA ASP A 310 -21.87 -22.19 -9.03
C ASP A 310 -20.40 -22.35 -8.65
N GLY A 311 -20.09 -23.43 -7.92
CA GLY A 311 -18.75 -23.63 -7.34
C GLY A 311 -18.41 -22.69 -6.17
N GLY A 312 -19.38 -21.89 -5.72
CA GLY A 312 -19.21 -20.97 -4.59
C GLY A 312 -18.44 -19.70 -4.94
N HIS A 313 -18.22 -19.43 -6.22
CA HIS A 313 -17.59 -18.21 -6.72
C HIS A 313 -18.48 -16.98 -6.49
N ILE A 314 -17.88 -15.79 -6.53
CA ILE A 314 -18.61 -14.53 -6.31
C ILE A 314 -18.53 -13.70 -7.58
N GLN A 315 -19.70 -13.31 -8.09
CA GLN A 315 -19.82 -12.40 -9.22
C GLN A 315 -20.27 -11.04 -8.72
N ILE A 316 -19.49 -10.01 -9.05
CA ILE A 316 -19.78 -8.62 -8.73
C ILE A 316 -19.97 -7.88 -10.05
N THR A 317 -21.09 -7.17 -10.16
CA THR A 317 -21.37 -6.25 -11.27
C THR A 317 -21.48 -4.85 -10.71
N ILE A 318 -20.72 -3.91 -11.27
CA ILE A 318 -20.74 -2.48 -10.91
C ILE A 318 -20.93 -1.69 -12.20
N GLY A 319 -22.10 -1.08 -12.37
CA GLY A 319 -22.48 -0.46 -13.64
C GLY A 319 -22.48 -1.48 -14.77
N GLY A 320 -21.71 -1.23 -15.83
CA GLY A 320 -21.52 -2.16 -16.95
C GLY A 320 -20.33 -3.11 -16.79
N GLN A 321 -19.60 -3.05 -15.68
CA GLN A 321 -18.40 -3.85 -15.45
C GLN A 321 -18.73 -5.09 -14.63
N GLU A 322 -18.19 -6.23 -15.05
CA GLU A 322 -18.35 -7.50 -14.38
C GLU A 322 -17.00 -8.02 -13.89
N ARG A 323 -16.99 -8.55 -12.67
CA ARG A 323 -15.85 -9.20 -12.05
C ARG A 323 -16.27 -10.53 -11.44
N LEU A 324 -15.66 -11.61 -11.94
CA LEU A 324 -15.74 -12.93 -11.32
C LEU A 324 -14.56 -13.12 -10.37
N ILE A 325 -14.86 -13.40 -9.11
CA ILE A 325 -13.89 -13.82 -8.10
C ILE A 325 -13.97 -15.34 -8.01
N LEU A 326 -12.92 -16.01 -8.48
CA LEU A 326 -12.75 -17.45 -8.28
C LEU A 326 -12.39 -17.68 -6.81
N ARG A 327 -13.12 -18.61 -6.19
CA ARG A 327 -13.15 -18.80 -4.73
C ARG A 327 -12.54 -20.14 -4.36
N GLU A 328 -11.58 -20.09 -3.47
CA GLU A 328 -10.92 -21.23 -2.83
C GLU A 328 -10.81 -20.89 -1.35
N GLU A 329 -11.91 -21.07 -0.61
CA GLU A 329 -12.00 -20.58 0.77
C GLU A 329 -10.95 -21.22 1.67
N ASN A 330 -10.28 -20.40 2.47
CA ASN A 330 -9.35 -20.87 3.48
C ASN A 330 -9.84 -20.43 4.85
N ALA A 331 -10.38 -21.37 5.63
CA ALA A 331 -10.91 -21.12 6.97
C ALA A 331 -9.87 -20.49 7.93
N ALA A 332 -8.56 -20.73 7.72
CA ALA A 332 -7.50 -20.11 8.54
C ALA A 332 -7.46 -18.58 8.41
N LEU A 333 -8.07 -18.02 7.36
CA LEU A 333 -8.24 -16.58 7.20
C LEU A 333 -9.49 -16.04 7.92
N ALA A 334 -10.34 -16.86 8.54
CA ALA A 334 -11.49 -16.38 9.30
C ALA A 334 -11.14 -15.97 10.73
N ASP A 335 -10.05 -16.50 11.29
CA ASP A 335 -9.65 -16.26 12.68
C ASP A 335 -8.99 -14.89 12.82
N GLU A 336 -9.69 -13.97 13.48
CA GLU A 336 -9.14 -12.81 14.18
C GLU A 336 -8.63 -13.30 15.56
N SER A 337 -7.67 -14.24 15.60
CA SER A 337 -7.07 -14.63 16.88
C SER A 337 -6.33 -13.42 17.43
N ASP A 338 -6.82 -12.88 18.54
CA ASP A 338 -6.07 -11.97 19.37
C ASP A 338 -4.90 -12.78 19.96
N ASP A 339 -3.75 -12.79 19.28
CA ASP A 339 -2.50 -13.08 19.96
C ASP A 339 -2.28 -11.92 20.95
N GLU A 340 -2.75 -12.15 22.17
CA GLU A 340 -2.27 -11.51 23.38
C GLU A 340 -0.75 -11.72 23.48
N ASP A 341 -0.07 -10.72 24.03
CA ASP A 341 1.36 -10.70 24.29
C ASP A 341 1.90 -12.04 24.81
N GLU A 342 2.68 -12.76 24.00
CA GLU A 342 3.63 -13.75 24.50
C GLU A 342 5.00 -13.07 24.73
N THR A 343 5.11 -12.50 25.94
CA THR A 343 6.29 -12.26 26.81
C THR A 343 7.53 -11.54 26.28
#